data_AF-A0A017HDR5-F1
#
_entry.id   AF-A0A017HDR5-F1
#
_cell.length_a   1.000
_cell.length_b   1.000
_cell.length_c   1.000
_cell.angle_alpha   90.00
_cell.angle_beta   90.00
_cell.angle_gamma   90.00
#
_symmetry.space_group_name_H-M   'P 1'
#
loop_
_entity.id
_entity.type
_entity.pdbx_description
1 polymer ?
#
loop_
_entity_poly.entity_id
_entity_poly.type
_entity_poly.pdbx_seq_one_letter_code
_entity_poly.pdbx_strand_id
1 'polypeptide(L)'
;MARYMQGGFGIDQGELIPFDDFETGGSMWTGAGARELRRRVDFNLAFSQPPLVQLGVTMWDVSNAASMRLDVRAEEIARTGFVLRTHTWSDSRIARIRVAWTAFGACYDDERWDID
;
A
#
# COMPACT_ATOMS: atom_id res chain seq x y z
N MET A 1 -4.61 -16.35 3.04
CA MET A 1 -3.47 -16.02 2.14
C MET A 1 -3.22 -17.21 1.23
N ALA A 2 -3.04 -16.97 -0.07
CA ALA A 2 -2.65 -18.00 -1.03
C ALA A 2 -1.27 -17.63 -1.59
N ARG A 3 -0.31 -18.58 -1.53
CA ARG A 3 1.05 -18.48 -2.06
C ARG A 3 1.12 -19.41 -3.26
N TYR A 4 1.53 -18.91 -4.43
CA TYR A 4 1.88 -19.74 -5.58
C TYR A 4 3.37 -19.53 -5.87
N MET A 5 4.15 -20.60 -5.74
CA MET A 5 5.56 -20.63 -6.13
C MET A 5 5.71 -21.67 -7.21
N GLN A 6 5.73 -21.25 -8.46
CA GLN A 6 6.31 -22.03 -9.53
C GLN A 6 7.31 -21.15 -10.28
N GLY A 7 8.50 -21.70 -10.56
CA GLY A 7 9.46 -21.11 -11.49
C GLY A 7 10.05 -19.76 -11.06
N GLY A 8 10.29 -19.54 -9.75
CA GLY A 8 10.91 -18.30 -9.26
C GLY A 8 10.02 -17.06 -9.34
N PHE A 9 8.69 -17.22 -9.34
CA PHE A 9 7.73 -16.12 -9.24
C PHE A 9 6.94 -16.21 -7.93
N GLY A 10 6.87 -15.10 -7.20
CA GLY A 10 6.13 -14.97 -5.95
C GLY A 10 5.01 -13.95 -6.04
N ILE A 11 3.99 -14.14 -5.20
CA ILE A 11 2.92 -13.17 -4.96
C ILE A 11 2.78 -13.01 -3.45
N ASP A 12 2.78 -11.77 -2.98
CA ASP A 12 2.38 -11.39 -1.63
C ASP A 12 1.27 -10.34 -1.70
N GLN A 13 0.36 -10.33 -0.73
CA GLN A 13 -0.79 -9.43 -0.77
C GLN A 13 -1.32 -9.16 0.62
N GLY A 14 -1.96 -8.01 0.80
CA GLY A 14 -2.56 -7.65 2.08
C GLY A 14 -3.47 -6.45 1.98
N GLU A 15 -4.02 -6.07 3.12
CA GLU A 15 -4.79 -4.83 3.27
C GLU A 15 -4.31 -4.08 4.51
N LEU A 16 -4.43 -2.76 4.49
CA LEU A 16 -4.22 -1.92 5.66
C LEU A 16 -5.14 -0.71 5.68
N ILE A 17 -5.39 -0.20 6.90
CA ILE A 17 -6.01 1.09 7.16
C ILE A 17 -4.87 2.04 7.55
N PRO A 18 -4.43 2.93 6.65
CA PRO A 18 -3.27 3.78 6.91
C PRO A 18 -3.52 4.80 8.02
N PHE A 19 -4.75 5.28 8.15
CA PHE A 19 -5.23 6.19 9.18
C PHE A 19 -6.72 6.02 9.46
N ASP A 20 -7.14 6.53 10.62
CA ASP A 20 -8.50 6.56 11.11
C ASP A 20 -8.71 7.84 11.94
N ASP A 21 -9.09 8.91 11.25
CA ASP A 21 -8.99 10.28 11.75
C ASP A 21 -10.33 10.85 12.24
N PHE A 22 -11.44 10.11 12.09
CA PHE A 22 -12.77 10.60 12.50
C PHE A 22 -12.86 10.80 14.02
N GLU A 23 -12.49 9.79 14.80
CA GLU A 23 -12.55 9.84 16.26
C GLU A 23 -11.39 10.66 16.85
N THR A 24 -10.24 10.68 16.18
CA THR A 24 -9.02 11.33 16.69
C THR A 24 -8.91 12.80 16.27
N GLY A 25 -9.77 13.26 15.34
CA GLY A 25 -9.68 14.61 14.78
C GLY A 25 -8.43 14.84 13.94
N GLY A 26 -7.86 13.77 13.37
CA GLY A 26 -6.58 13.79 12.68
C GLY A 26 -6.57 14.63 11.40
N SER A 27 -5.36 14.87 10.89
CA SER A 27 -5.10 15.83 9.81
C SER A 27 -5.86 15.55 8.51
N MET A 28 -6.17 14.28 8.21
CA MET A 28 -6.91 13.90 7.01
C MET A 28 -8.40 14.27 7.11
N TRP A 29 -8.93 14.36 8.34
CA TRP A 29 -10.32 14.71 8.61
C TRP A 29 -10.53 16.20 8.83
N THR A 30 -9.65 16.85 9.59
CA THR A 30 -9.85 18.23 10.06
C THR A 30 -9.00 19.27 9.34
N GLY A 31 -7.89 18.86 8.72
CA GLY A 31 -6.96 19.78 8.06
C GLY A 31 -7.49 20.34 6.74
N ALA A 32 -6.69 21.19 6.10
CA ALA A 32 -6.91 21.72 4.75
C ALA A 32 -5.57 21.81 3.99
N GLY A 33 -5.61 21.99 2.68
CA GLY A 33 -4.40 22.04 1.85
C GLY A 33 -3.77 20.65 1.66
N ALA A 34 -2.51 20.60 1.21
CA ALA A 34 -1.83 19.33 0.98
C ALA A 34 -1.53 18.61 2.30
N ARG A 35 -1.97 17.36 2.41
CA ARG A 35 -1.76 16.50 3.59
C ARG A 35 -1.36 15.11 3.10
N GLU A 36 -0.33 14.54 3.70
CA GLU A 36 0.12 13.19 3.39
C GLU A 36 0.38 12.36 4.65
N LEU A 37 0.27 11.05 4.49
CA LEU A 37 0.68 10.06 5.48
C LEU A 37 1.45 8.97 4.78
N ARG A 38 2.52 8.49 5.43
CA ARG A 38 3.36 7.40 4.96
C ARG A 38 3.29 6.22 5.92
N ARG A 39 3.12 5.01 5.37
CA ARG A 39 3.12 3.74 6.11
C ARG A 39 4.05 2.75 5.42
N ARG A 40 5.02 2.21 6.16
CA ARG A 40 5.86 1.12 5.68
C ARG A 40 5.04 -0.18 5.68
N VAL A 41 5.08 -0.92 4.59
CA VAL A 41 4.43 -2.23 4.44
C VAL A 41 5.49 -3.27 4.12
N ASP A 42 5.77 -4.16 5.07
CA ASP A 42 6.73 -5.24 4.88
C ASP A 42 6.09 -6.42 4.16
N PHE A 43 6.84 -6.99 3.21
CA PHE A 43 6.48 -8.28 2.62
C PHE A 43 6.81 -9.40 3.61
N ASN A 44 6.04 -10.48 3.57
CA ASN A 44 6.27 -11.65 4.41
C ASN A 44 7.64 -12.31 4.16
N LEU A 45 8.10 -12.25 2.90
CA LEU A 45 9.39 -12.73 2.45
C LEU A 45 9.99 -11.73 1.46
N ALA A 46 11.32 -11.66 1.44
CA ALA A 46 12.00 -10.83 0.48
C ALA A 46 11.90 -11.42 -0.94
N PHE A 47 11.57 -10.57 -1.92
CA PHE A 47 11.73 -10.89 -3.33
C PHE A 47 13.22 -10.86 -3.73
N SER A 48 13.59 -11.47 -4.85
CA SER A 48 14.99 -11.45 -5.32
C SER A 48 15.42 -10.08 -5.84
N GLN A 49 14.45 -9.31 -6.37
CA GLN A 49 14.54 -7.91 -6.82
C GLN A 49 13.26 -7.15 -6.43
N PRO A 50 13.25 -5.81 -6.39
CA PRO A 50 12.02 -5.06 -6.10
C PRO A 50 10.85 -5.53 -6.99
N PRO A 51 9.72 -5.99 -6.41
CA PRO A 51 8.59 -6.51 -7.17
C PRO A 51 7.77 -5.36 -7.79
N LEU A 52 6.82 -5.70 -8.65
CA LEU A 52 5.74 -4.78 -8.98
C LEU A 52 4.74 -4.75 -7.82
N VAL A 53 4.27 -3.57 -7.44
CA VAL A 53 3.23 -3.41 -6.41
C VAL A 53 2.02 -2.71 -7.04
N GLN A 54 0.88 -3.39 -7.03
CA GLN A 54 -0.41 -2.82 -7.40
C GLN A 54 -1.18 -2.47 -6.12
N LEU A 55 -1.78 -1.28 -6.10
CA LEU A 55 -2.65 -0.82 -5.03
C LEU A 55 -4.10 -0.75 -5.51
N GLY A 56 -5.03 -0.94 -4.58
CA GLY A 56 -6.45 -0.69 -4.79
C GLY A 56 -7.09 -0.13 -3.52
N VAL A 57 -7.91 0.92 -3.65
CA VAL A 57 -8.72 1.40 -2.52
C VAL A 57 -9.96 0.51 -2.43
N THR A 58 -10.09 -0.23 -1.33
CA THR A 58 -11.18 -1.20 -1.12
C THR A 58 -12.29 -0.67 -0.21
N MET A 59 -12.04 0.44 0.52
CA MET A 59 -13.05 1.18 1.27
C MET A 59 -12.62 2.65 1.41
N TRP A 60 -13.58 3.56 1.36
CA TRP A 60 -13.38 4.96 1.73
C TRP A 60 -14.58 5.49 2.53
N ASP A 61 -14.29 6.22 3.61
CA ASP A 61 -15.25 7.02 4.36
C ASP A 61 -14.80 8.49 4.27
N VAL A 62 -15.58 9.29 3.54
CA VAL A 62 -15.24 10.65 3.13
C VAL A 62 -16.43 11.57 3.32
N SER A 63 -16.15 12.82 3.69
CA SER A 63 -17.21 13.83 3.73
C SER A 63 -17.76 14.08 2.32
N ASN A 64 -19.08 14.25 2.22
CA ASN A 64 -19.76 14.65 0.98
C ASN A 64 -19.83 16.17 0.78
N ALA A 65 -19.23 16.97 1.67
CA ALA A 65 -19.31 18.43 1.64
C ALA A 65 -18.44 19.09 0.55
N ALA A 66 -17.47 18.36 -0.01
CA ALA A 66 -16.55 18.83 -1.03
C ALA A 66 -16.20 17.70 -2.02
N SER A 67 -15.58 18.06 -3.15
CA SER A 67 -15.08 17.04 -4.09
C SER A 67 -14.05 16.13 -3.41
N MET A 68 -14.18 14.83 -3.64
CA MET A 68 -13.21 13.85 -3.15
C MET A 68 -11.91 13.94 -3.96
N ARG A 69 -10.79 14.07 -3.26
CA ARG A 69 -9.44 14.13 -3.86
C ARG A 69 -8.53 13.23 -3.04
N LEU A 70 -8.12 12.10 -3.63
CA LEU A 70 -7.31 11.08 -2.99
C LEU A 70 -6.27 10.59 -4.00
N ASP A 71 -5.01 10.59 -3.59
CA ASP A 71 -3.89 9.96 -4.30
C ASP A 71 -3.28 8.91 -3.36
N VAL A 72 -3.16 7.67 -3.84
CA VAL A 72 -2.46 6.58 -3.16
C VAL A 72 -1.34 6.08 -4.05
N ARG A 73 -0.13 5.94 -3.50
CA ARG A 73 1.03 5.41 -4.23
C ARG A 73 1.83 4.44 -3.40
N ALA A 74 2.36 3.42 -4.08
CA ALA A 74 3.45 2.62 -3.58
C ALA A 74 4.75 3.32 -3.99
N GLU A 75 5.55 3.73 -3.02
CA GLU A 75 6.83 4.40 -3.22
C GLU A 75 7.93 3.58 -2.54
N GLU A 76 9.18 3.90 -2.87
CA GLU A 76 10.35 3.28 -2.22
C GLU A 76 10.26 1.74 -2.23
N ILE A 77 9.81 1.15 -3.34
CA ILE A 77 9.62 -0.29 -3.48
C ILE A 77 10.98 -0.96 -3.43
N ALA A 78 11.18 -1.77 -2.39
CA ALA A 78 12.37 -2.57 -2.14
C ALA A 78 12.00 -4.06 -2.14
N ARG A 79 13.03 -4.91 -2.04
CA ARG A 79 12.85 -6.37 -1.98
C ARG A 79 12.03 -6.84 -0.79
N THR A 80 12.04 -6.09 0.31
CA THR A 80 11.43 -6.44 1.59
C THR A 80 10.12 -5.70 1.86
N GLY A 81 9.68 -4.82 0.95
CA GLY A 81 8.43 -4.10 1.09
C GLY A 81 8.44 -2.75 0.37
N PHE A 82 7.43 -1.92 0.64
CA PHE A 82 7.28 -0.58 0.08
C PHE A 82 6.78 0.43 1.13
N VAL A 83 6.69 1.71 0.75
CA VAL A 83 6.01 2.76 1.49
C VAL A 83 4.68 3.09 0.80
N LEU A 84 3.57 2.90 1.51
CA LEU A 84 2.27 3.42 1.09
C LEU A 84 2.21 4.91 1.45
N ARG A 85 2.16 5.78 0.43
CA ARG A 85 1.82 7.19 0.61
C ARG A 85 0.33 7.40 0.31
N THR A 86 -0.38 7.99 1.26
CA THR A 86 -1.76 8.48 1.06
C THR A 86 -1.76 9.99 1.12
N HIS A 87 -2.30 10.65 0.10
CA HIS A 87 -2.30 12.10 -0.03
C HIS A 87 -3.68 12.63 -0.39
N THR A 88 -4.03 13.78 0.18
CA THR A 88 -5.25 14.54 -0.13
C THR A 88 -4.96 16.04 -0.09
N TRP A 89 -5.79 16.85 -0.74
CA TRP A 89 -5.54 18.29 -0.87
C TRP A 89 -6.82 19.12 -0.90
N SER A 90 -6.66 20.46 -0.88
CA SER A 90 -7.77 21.42 -0.83
C SER A 90 -8.61 21.25 0.44
N ASP A 91 -9.93 21.21 0.30
CA ASP A 91 -10.98 21.15 1.31
C ASP A 91 -11.54 19.73 1.50
N SER A 92 -10.98 18.72 0.83
CA SER A 92 -11.36 17.32 1.01
C SER A 92 -11.09 16.86 2.45
N ARG A 93 -12.04 16.10 3.01
CA ARG A 93 -11.98 15.51 4.36
C ARG A 93 -12.21 14.01 4.29
N ILE A 94 -11.24 13.23 4.77
CA ILE A 94 -11.22 11.78 4.69
C ILE A 94 -11.14 11.25 6.12
N ALA A 95 -12.18 10.54 6.56
CA ALA A 95 -12.24 9.93 7.88
C ALA A 95 -11.34 8.69 7.92
N ARG A 96 -11.48 7.80 6.94
CA ARG A 96 -10.75 6.54 6.87
C ARG A 96 -10.71 6.03 5.43
N ILE A 97 -9.66 5.30 5.08
CA ILE A 97 -9.61 4.46 3.88
C ILE A 97 -9.09 3.07 4.22
N ARG A 98 -9.40 2.08 3.38
CA ARG A 98 -8.69 0.80 3.35
C ARG A 98 -8.04 0.64 1.98
N VAL A 99 -6.78 0.24 2.00
CA VAL A 99 -6.00 0.00 0.79
C VAL A 99 -5.60 -1.48 0.77
N ALA A 100 -5.99 -2.18 -0.29
CA ALA A 100 -5.44 -3.47 -0.65
C ALA A 100 -4.18 -3.27 -1.49
N TRP A 101 -3.24 -4.18 -1.34
CA TRP A 101 -2.03 -4.23 -2.14
C TRP A 101 -1.73 -5.66 -2.57
N THR A 102 -1.16 -5.78 -3.77
CA THR A 102 -0.63 -7.03 -4.31
C THR A 102 0.76 -6.76 -4.84
N ALA A 103 1.75 -7.45 -4.30
CA ALA A 103 3.11 -7.47 -4.79
C ALA A 103 3.36 -8.76 -5.57
N PHE A 104 3.97 -8.68 -6.74
CA PHE A 104 4.32 -9.86 -7.52
C PHE A 104 5.59 -9.64 -8.32
N GLY A 105 6.43 -10.68 -8.41
CA GLY A 105 7.74 -10.56 -8.99
C GLY A 105 8.62 -11.77 -8.73
N ALA A 106 9.89 -11.65 -9.14
CA ALA A 106 10.84 -12.75 -9.00
C ALA A 106 11.17 -13.05 -7.53
N CYS A 107 11.18 -14.33 -7.17
CA CYS A 107 11.63 -14.83 -5.88
C CYS A 107 12.79 -15.81 -6.08
N TYR A 108 13.58 -16.02 -5.03
CA TYR A 108 14.52 -17.13 -5.02
C TYR A 108 13.73 -18.44 -5.07
N ASP A 109 14.22 -19.36 -5.89
CA ASP A 109 13.71 -20.72 -5.97
C ASP A 109 14.66 -21.60 -5.15
N ASP A 110 14.18 -22.12 -4.02
CA ASP A 110 14.96 -22.98 -3.14
C ASP A 110 15.34 -24.31 -3.83
N GLU A 111 14.69 -24.65 -4.95
CA GLU A 111 15.00 -25.83 -5.76
C GLU A 111 16.01 -25.56 -6.89
N ARG A 112 16.41 -24.30 -7.10
CA ARG A 112 17.40 -23.94 -8.12
C ARG A 112 18.82 -24.25 -7.61
N TRP A 113 19.30 -25.43 -7.96
CA TRP A 113 20.73 -25.76 -7.86
C TRP A 113 21.49 -25.02 -8.97
N ASP A 114 22.26 -24.00 -8.59
CA ASP A 114 23.25 -23.41 -9.49
C ASP A 114 24.42 -24.41 -9.63
N ILE A 115 24.53 -25.01 -10.81
CA ILE A 115 25.65 -25.88 -11.19
C ILE A 115 26.64 -24.98 -11.93
N ASP A 116 27.81 -24.73 -11.33
CA ASP A 116 28.97 -24.15 -12.01
C ASP A 116 29.65 -25.18 -12.93
#